data_AF-A0A2H0LIE3-F1
#
_entry.id   AF-A0A2H0LIE3-F1
#
_cell.length_a   1.000
_cell.length_b   1.000
_cell.length_c   1.000
_cell.angle_alpha   90.00
_cell.angle_beta   90.00
_cell.angle_gamma   90.00
#
_symmetry.space_group_name_H-M   'P 1'
#
loop_
_entity.id
_entity.type
_entity.pdbx_description
1 polymer ?
#
loop_
_entity_poly.entity_id
_entity_poly.type
_entity_poly.pdbx_seq_one_letter_code
_entity_poly.pdbx_strand_id
1 'polypeptide(L)'
;MSQPLHLAFVWHMHQPYYRDAAGGACTMPWVRLHATKDYFDMVARLKAFPSIHQTFNLVPSLLDQLEEYLPPKNHSDDFLEHSRKPADQLSDNEQRFILKWFFLANIERMIKPHARYYDLLAKRGLHVGDQEWETVQRRFRTQDLRDLQVWFNLVWIDPWLRGQDAQLKRLEKKGSQFSEEEKALVLARQLEITARVIPAYREAAARGQIELTTSPYYHPILPLLCDTRS
;
A
#
# COMPACT_ATOMS: atom_id res chain seq x y z
N MET A 1 37.01 25.58 15.99
CA MET A 1 36.09 25.03 14.99
C MET A 1 35.08 24.16 15.73
N SER A 2 33.78 24.34 15.55
CA SER A 2 32.78 23.46 16.19
C SER A 2 32.86 22.08 15.54
N GLN A 3 32.84 21.02 16.34
CA GLN A 3 32.76 19.66 15.78
C GLN A 3 31.41 19.47 15.07
N PRO A 4 31.39 18.80 13.91
CA PRO A 4 30.15 18.51 13.21
C PRO A 4 29.26 17.56 14.02
N LEU A 5 27.95 17.79 13.97
CA LEU A 5 26.97 16.85 14.52
C LEU A 5 26.85 15.65 13.57
N HIS A 6 27.06 14.45 14.09
CA HIS A 6 26.78 13.21 13.36
C HIS A 6 25.33 12.79 13.62
N LEU A 7 24.55 12.64 12.54
CA LEU A 7 23.15 12.24 12.58
C LEU A 7 22.97 10.95 11.78
N ALA A 8 22.36 9.93 12.40
CA ALA A 8 22.02 8.67 11.76
C ALA A 8 20.50 8.47 11.80
N PHE A 9 19.89 8.29 10.63
CA PHE A 9 18.51 7.84 10.50
C PHE A 9 18.49 6.33 10.29
N VAL A 10 17.70 5.63 11.11
CA VAL A 10 17.49 4.18 11.00
C VAL A 10 16.01 3.94 10.76
N TRP A 11 15.67 3.53 9.54
CA TRP A 11 14.29 3.22 9.16
C TRP A 11 14.03 1.74 9.33
N HIS A 12 13.02 1.40 10.13
CA HIS A 12 12.62 0.01 10.34
C HIS A 12 11.43 -0.36 9.47
N MET A 13 11.67 -1.15 8.42
CA MET A 13 10.65 -1.58 7.48
C MET A 13 10.13 -2.95 7.87
N HIS A 14 8.92 -2.97 8.43
CA HIS A 14 8.27 -4.18 8.90
C HIS A 14 6.79 -4.19 8.53
N GLN A 15 6.30 -5.39 8.21
CA GLN A 15 4.89 -5.75 8.26
C GLN A 15 4.78 -7.16 8.88
N PRO A 16 3.72 -7.42 9.66
CA PRO A 16 3.31 -8.79 9.98
C PRO A 16 3.24 -9.65 8.73
N TYR A 17 3.41 -10.97 8.91
CA TYR A 17 3.17 -11.91 7.82
C TYR A 17 1.66 -12.14 7.68
N TYR A 18 1.06 -11.57 6.63
CA TYR A 18 -0.40 -11.53 6.47
C TYR A 18 -0.98 -12.75 5.78
N ARG A 19 -0.15 -13.55 5.11
CA ARG A 19 -0.62 -14.78 4.48
C ARG A 19 -0.78 -15.86 5.53
N ASP A 20 -1.98 -16.40 5.66
CA ASP A 20 -2.24 -17.55 6.50
C ASP A 20 -1.50 -18.78 5.95
N ALA A 21 -0.74 -19.46 6.82
CA ALA A 21 -0.02 -20.67 6.48
C ALA A 21 -0.97 -21.85 6.16
N ALA A 22 -2.20 -21.85 6.69
CA ALA A 22 -3.16 -22.93 6.50
C ALA A 22 -4.05 -22.73 5.25
N GLY A 23 -4.58 -21.51 5.05
CA GLY A 23 -5.53 -21.21 3.98
C GLY A 23 -4.95 -20.44 2.79
N GLY A 24 -3.72 -19.93 2.88
CA GLY A 24 -3.08 -19.15 1.82
C GLY A 24 -3.71 -17.77 1.54
N ALA A 25 -4.79 -17.41 2.25
CA ALA A 25 -5.42 -16.10 2.15
C ALA A 25 -4.52 -15.01 2.75
N CYS A 26 -4.45 -13.85 2.10
CA CYS A 26 -3.74 -12.68 2.59
C CYS A 26 -4.75 -11.59 2.89
N THR A 27 -5.06 -11.42 4.17
CA THR A 27 -6.25 -10.65 4.60
C THR A 27 -6.02 -9.15 4.62
N MET A 28 -4.77 -8.69 4.55
CA MET A 28 -4.42 -7.27 4.61
C MET A 28 -3.52 -6.85 3.46
N PRO A 29 -3.71 -5.63 2.92
CA PRO A 29 -3.05 -5.18 1.70
C PRO A 29 -1.73 -4.44 1.98
N TRP A 30 -1.31 -4.37 3.25
CA TRP A 30 -0.33 -3.39 3.70
C TRP A 30 1.03 -3.53 3.05
N VAL A 31 1.47 -4.76 2.76
CA VAL A 31 2.71 -4.98 2.03
C VAL A 31 2.68 -4.30 0.66
N ARG A 32 1.61 -4.50 -0.13
CA ARG A 32 1.43 -3.89 -1.45
C ARG A 32 1.22 -2.37 -1.36
N LEU A 33 0.39 -1.90 -0.43
CA LEU A 33 0.08 -0.46 -0.34
C LEU A 33 1.29 0.36 0.15
N HIS A 34 2.05 -0.16 1.12
CA HIS A 34 3.28 0.51 1.57
C HIS A 34 4.42 0.36 0.58
N ALA A 35 4.43 -0.68 -0.26
CA ALA A 35 5.37 -0.77 -1.39
C ALA A 35 5.28 0.46 -2.31
N THR A 36 4.06 0.97 -2.53
CA THR A 36 3.81 2.11 -3.41
C THR A 36 3.87 3.47 -2.73
N LYS A 37 4.05 3.51 -1.41
CA LYS A 37 4.02 4.75 -0.64
C LYS A 37 5.29 5.08 0.13
N ASP A 38 5.96 4.07 0.67
CA ASP A 38 7.04 4.25 1.65
C ASP A 38 8.26 3.39 1.32
N TYR A 39 8.07 2.14 0.85
CA TYR A 39 9.23 1.27 0.64
C TYR A 39 10.03 1.67 -0.58
N PHE A 40 9.38 1.92 -1.71
CA PHE A 40 10.10 2.25 -2.95
C PHE A 40 10.58 3.70 -2.98
N ASP A 41 9.69 4.65 -2.73
CA ASP A 41 9.96 6.06 -3.01
C ASP A 41 11.01 6.65 -2.05
N MET A 42 11.02 6.26 -0.77
CA MET A 42 12.01 6.72 0.21
C MET A 42 13.44 6.46 -0.26
N VAL A 43 13.74 5.23 -0.72
CA VAL A 43 15.07 4.88 -1.22
C VAL A 43 15.33 5.43 -2.63
N ALA A 44 14.30 5.55 -3.47
CA ALA A 44 14.44 6.10 -4.81
C ALA A 44 14.78 7.59 -4.80
N ARG A 45 14.18 8.37 -3.88
CA ARG A 45 14.40 9.81 -3.73
C ARG A 45 15.82 10.16 -3.34
N LEU A 46 16.53 9.25 -2.66
CA LEU A 46 17.93 9.44 -2.31
C LEU A 46 18.83 9.70 -3.53
N LYS A 47 18.45 9.23 -4.74
CA LYS A 47 19.22 9.51 -5.97
C LYS A 47 19.39 11.02 -6.24
N ALA A 48 18.46 11.86 -5.80
CA ALA A 48 18.56 13.32 -5.93
C ALA A 48 19.46 13.98 -4.86
N PHE A 49 19.87 13.23 -3.83
CA PHE A 49 20.63 13.72 -2.68
C PHE A 49 21.84 12.82 -2.38
N PRO A 50 22.84 12.75 -3.28
CA PRO A 50 23.94 11.79 -3.21
C PRO A 50 24.81 11.89 -1.94
N SER A 51 24.82 13.04 -1.26
CA SER A 51 25.55 13.24 0.00
C SER A 51 24.81 12.71 1.24
N ILE A 52 23.50 12.45 1.14
CA ILE A 52 22.70 11.94 2.25
C ILE A 52 22.82 10.42 2.28
N HIS A 53 23.24 9.91 3.44
CA HIS A 53 23.35 8.49 3.75
C HIS A 53 22.30 8.11 4.79
N GLN A 54 21.73 6.91 4.67
CA GLN A 54 20.67 6.43 5.58
C GLN A 54 20.82 4.93 5.84
N THR A 55 20.31 4.47 6.99
CA THR A 55 20.27 3.05 7.32
C THR A 55 18.84 2.53 7.22
N PHE A 56 18.67 1.35 6.60
CA PHE A 56 17.38 0.68 6.51
C PHE A 56 17.48 -0.72 7.12
N ASN A 57 16.59 -1.04 8.05
CA ASN A 57 16.33 -2.40 8.48
C ASN A 57 15.21 -2.99 7.63
N LEU A 58 15.46 -4.13 7.01
CA LEU A 58 14.46 -4.88 6.24
C LEU A 58 14.22 -6.22 6.95
N VAL A 59 12.99 -6.42 7.45
CA VAL A 59 12.58 -7.71 8.02
C VAL A 59 12.49 -8.76 6.91
N PRO A 60 13.11 -9.95 7.03
CA PRO A 60 13.11 -10.94 5.96
C PRO A 60 11.72 -11.34 5.47
N SER A 61 10.77 -11.57 6.38
CA SER A 61 9.39 -11.93 6.02
C SER A 61 8.65 -10.83 5.26
N LEU A 62 9.08 -9.56 5.33
CA LEU A 62 8.54 -8.50 4.48
C LEU A 62 9.01 -8.67 3.02
N LEU A 63 10.29 -9.04 2.83
CA LEU A 63 10.86 -9.24 1.50
C LEU A 63 10.17 -10.40 0.77
N ASP A 64 9.93 -11.51 1.46
CA ASP A 64 9.19 -12.65 0.89
C ASP A 64 7.77 -12.26 0.48
N GLN A 65 7.07 -11.50 1.32
CA GLN A 65 5.72 -11.03 1.00
C GLN A 65 5.71 -10.07 -0.20
N LEU A 66 6.74 -9.23 -0.38
CA LEU A 66 6.87 -8.39 -1.58
C LEU A 66 7.03 -9.24 -2.84
N GLU A 67 7.89 -10.26 -2.78
CA GLU A 67 8.12 -11.18 -3.90
C GLU A 67 6.89 -12.05 -4.23
N GLU A 68 6.05 -12.35 -3.25
CA GLU A 68 4.80 -13.10 -3.46
C GLU A 68 3.84 -12.42 -4.44
N TYR A 69 3.79 -11.09 -4.48
CA TYR A 69 2.95 -10.37 -5.46
C TYR A 69 3.50 -10.43 -6.90
N LEU A 70 4.75 -10.90 -7.08
CA LEU A 70 5.47 -10.84 -8.35
C LEU A 70 5.50 -12.21 -9.03
N PRO A 71 5.72 -12.27 -10.36
CA PRO A 71 5.97 -13.52 -11.05
C PRO A 71 7.17 -14.28 -10.47
N PRO A 72 7.12 -15.62 -10.39
CA PRO A 72 6.04 -16.49 -10.88
C PRO A 72 4.86 -16.67 -9.91
N LYS A 73 4.99 -16.25 -8.65
CA LYS A 73 4.00 -16.50 -7.58
C LYS A 73 2.67 -15.81 -7.88
N ASN A 74 2.70 -14.54 -8.29
CA ASN A 74 1.51 -13.73 -8.62
C ASN A 74 0.39 -13.83 -7.57
N HIS A 75 0.76 -13.97 -6.30
CA HIS A 75 -0.21 -14.01 -5.22
C HIS A 75 -0.94 -12.67 -5.10
N SER A 76 -2.04 -12.71 -4.37
CA SER A 76 -2.88 -11.55 -4.14
C SER A 76 -3.19 -11.38 -2.65
N ASP A 77 -3.90 -10.29 -2.36
CA ASP A 77 -4.55 -9.96 -1.11
C ASP A 77 -6.04 -9.71 -1.33
N ASP A 78 -6.84 -9.85 -0.28
CA ASP A 78 -8.31 -9.71 -0.38
C ASP A 78 -8.70 -8.37 -1.00
N PHE A 79 -7.99 -7.28 -0.70
CA PHE A 79 -8.33 -5.96 -1.23
C PHE A 79 -8.00 -5.87 -2.72
N LEU A 80 -6.91 -6.47 -3.17
CA LEU A 80 -6.55 -6.51 -4.59
C LEU A 80 -7.55 -7.33 -5.39
N GLU A 81 -8.02 -8.47 -4.87
CA GLU A 81 -9.08 -9.26 -5.50
C GLU A 81 -10.39 -8.46 -5.63
N HIS A 82 -10.83 -7.83 -4.54
CA HIS A 82 -12.01 -6.96 -4.57
C HIS A 82 -11.81 -5.72 -5.46
N SER A 83 -10.58 -5.25 -5.64
CA SER A 83 -10.27 -4.14 -6.56
C SER A 83 -10.29 -4.57 -8.02
N ARG A 84 -9.88 -5.81 -8.34
CA ARG A 84 -9.86 -6.35 -9.70
C ARG A 84 -11.28 -6.58 -10.23
N LYS A 85 -12.18 -7.11 -9.39
CA LYS A 85 -13.54 -7.46 -9.81
C LYS A 85 -14.30 -6.24 -10.39
N PRO A 86 -14.92 -6.36 -11.57
CA PRO A 86 -15.75 -5.29 -12.14
C PRO A 86 -16.82 -4.83 -11.16
N ALA A 87 -17.05 -3.53 -11.08
CA ALA A 87 -17.92 -2.96 -10.03
C ALA A 87 -19.39 -3.40 -10.15
N ASP A 88 -19.83 -3.80 -11.34
CA ASP A 88 -21.16 -4.33 -11.64
C ASP A 88 -21.31 -5.83 -11.34
N GLN A 89 -20.21 -6.51 -11.02
CA GLN A 89 -20.18 -7.94 -10.71
C GLN A 89 -19.92 -8.22 -9.23
N LEU A 90 -19.81 -7.18 -8.40
CA LEU A 90 -19.70 -7.33 -6.95
C LEU A 90 -21.00 -7.91 -6.38
N SER A 91 -20.87 -9.00 -5.62
CA SER A 91 -21.95 -9.49 -4.75
C SER A 91 -22.19 -8.55 -3.58
N ASP A 92 -23.31 -8.71 -2.88
CA ASP A 92 -23.63 -7.90 -1.71
C ASP A 92 -22.53 -7.95 -0.62
N ASN A 93 -21.91 -9.13 -0.43
CA ASN A 93 -20.83 -9.27 0.55
C ASN A 93 -19.55 -8.53 0.11
N GLU A 94 -19.20 -8.59 -1.18
CA GLU A 94 -18.03 -7.90 -1.72
C GLU A 94 -18.26 -6.38 -1.79
N GLN A 95 -19.48 -5.93 -2.09
CA GLN A 95 -19.86 -4.53 -2.01
C GLN A 95 -19.73 -4.02 -0.57
N ARG A 96 -20.23 -4.78 0.42
CA ARG A 96 -20.06 -4.46 1.84
C ARG A 96 -18.58 -4.41 2.23
N PHE A 97 -17.77 -5.35 1.74
CA PHE A 97 -16.33 -5.36 1.98
C PHE A 97 -15.67 -4.06 1.54
N ILE A 98 -15.88 -3.63 0.28
CA ILE A 98 -15.24 -2.40 -0.20
C ILE A 98 -15.78 -1.15 0.51
N LEU A 99 -17.08 -1.08 0.80
CA LEU A 99 -17.64 0.07 1.53
C LEU A 99 -17.14 0.15 2.98
N LYS A 100 -16.78 -0.98 3.58
CA LYS A 100 -16.20 -1.04 4.92
C LYS A 100 -14.71 -0.69 4.92
N TRP A 101 -13.95 -1.20 3.96
CA TRP A 101 -12.50 -1.21 4.05
C TRP A 101 -11.76 -0.29 3.08
N PHE A 102 -12.40 0.15 1.98
CA PHE A 102 -11.74 1.00 0.98
C PHE A 102 -11.68 2.48 1.40
N PHE A 103 -11.94 2.77 2.67
CA PHE A 103 -11.65 4.06 3.32
C PHE A 103 -10.53 3.95 4.35
N LEU A 104 -9.80 2.82 4.39
CA LEU A 104 -8.59 2.67 5.19
C LEU A 104 -7.44 3.49 4.59
N ALA A 105 -7.54 4.81 4.75
CA ALA A 105 -6.56 5.81 4.36
C ALA A 105 -6.73 7.03 5.29
N ASN A 106 -5.69 7.84 5.45
CA ASN A 106 -5.79 9.01 6.31
C ASN A 106 -6.83 10.01 5.76
N ILE A 107 -7.88 10.31 6.56
CA ILE A 107 -8.99 11.14 6.10
C ILE A 107 -8.52 12.53 5.65
N GLU A 108 -7.68 13.21 6.43
CA GLU A 108 -7.23 14.58 6.13
C GLU A 108 -6.28 14.66 4.94
N ARG A 109 -5.37 13.70 4.81
CA ARG A 109 -4.25 13.78 3.86
C ARG A 109 -4.47 12.96 2.59
N MET A 110 -5.33 11.95 2.63
CA MET A 110 -5.52 11.01 1.52
C MET A 110 -6.96 10.94 1.00
N ILE A 111 -7.97 11.32 1.80
CA ILE A 111 -9.37 11.26 1.36
C ILE A 111 -9.92 12.65 1.03
N LYS A 112 -9.94 13.55 2.01
CA LYS A 112 -10.46 14.92 1.90
C LYS A 112 -9.88 15.74 0.74
N PRO A 113 -8.59 15.61 0.36
CA PRO A 113 -8.05 16.36 -0.78
C PRO A 113 -8.71 15.99 -2.13
N HIS A 114 -9.37 14.84 -2.21
CA HIS A 114 -10.00 14.35 -3.42
C HIS A 114 -11.52 14.40 -3.29
N ALA A 115 -12.14 15.44 -3.87
CA ALA A 115 -13.56 15.77 -3.66
C ALA A 115 -14.50 14.58 -3.84
N ARG A 116 -14.30 13.78 -4.90
CA ARG A 116 -15.12 12.59 -5.14
C ARG A 116 -14.92 11.49 -4.11
N TYR A 117 -13.69 11.23 -3.70
CA TYR A 117 -13.41 10.21 -2.69
C TYR A 117 -14.00 10.59 -1.33
N TYR A 118 -13.93 11.88 -0.98
CA TYR A 118 -14.57 12.43 0.22
C TYR A 118 -16.09 12.39 0.15
N ASP A 119 -16.69 12.69 -1.00
CA ASP A 119 -18.14 12.53 -1.25
C ASP A 119 -18.60 11.08 -1.03
N LEU A 120 -17.83 10.10 -1.52
CA LEU A 120 -18.11 8.67 -1.28
C LEU A 120 -18.01 8.31 0.22
N LEU A 121 -17.03 8.86 0.94
CA LEU A 121 -16.88 8.68 2.38
C LEU A 121 -18.09 9.26 3.13
N ALA A 122 -18.53 10.46 2.76
CA ALA A 122 -19.68 11.14 3.33
C ALA A 122 -20.98 10.39 3.05
N LYS A 123 -21.15 9.90 1.82
CA LYS A 123 -22.30 9.08 1.39
C LYS A 123 -22.41 7.77 2.17
N ARG A 124 -21.29 7.11 2.44
CA ARG A 124 -21.21 5.88 3.26
C ARG A 124 -21.43 6.18 4.75
N GLY A 125 -21.07 7.38 5.22
CA GLY A 125 -21.25 7.84 6.60
C GLY A 125 -20.15 7.34 7.54
N LEU A 126 -19.61 8.20 8.42
CA LEU A 126 -18.40 7.88 9.22
C LEU A 126 -18.50 6.62 10.07
N HIS A 127 -19.68 6.34 10.63
CA HIS A 127 -19.98 5.14 11.40
C HIS A 127 -21.19 4.47 10.77
N VAL A 128 -21.10 3.17 10.52
CA VAL A 128 -22.18 2.34 9.96
C VAL A 128 -22.41 1.19 10.92
N GLY A 129 -23.59 1.14 11.53
CA GLY A 129 -24.01 0.04 12.39
C GLY A 129 -24.27 -1.23 11.58
N ASP A 130 -24.18 -2.40 12.22
CA ASP A 130 -24.32 -3.68 11.51
C ASP A 130 -25.67 -3.87 10.83
N GLN A 131 -26.74 -3.27 11.36
CA GLN A 131 -28.08 -3.33 10.78
C GLN A 131 -28.28 -2.33 9.62
N GLU A 132 -27.38 -1.36 9.44
CA GLU A 132 -27.53 -0.28 8.46
C GLU A 132 -26.92 -0.62 7.10
N TRP A 133 -26.12 -1.69 7.00
CA TRP A 133 -25.36 -2.03 5.79
C TRP A 133 -26.22 -2.20 4.56
N GLU A 134 -27.36 -2.88 4.66
CA GLU A 134 -28.27 -3.06 3.53
C GLU A 134 -28.76 -1.71 2.98
N THR A 135 -29.11 -0.78 3.88
CA THR A 135 -29.54 0.57 3.50
C THR A 135 -28.40 1.37 2.89
N VAL A 136 -27.20 1.30 3.46
CA VAL A 136 -26.01 1.99 2.93
C VAL A 136 -25.67 1.47 1.54
N GLN A 137 -25.62 0.15 1.35
CA GLN A 137 -25.29 -0.48 0.07
C GLN A 137 -26.23 -0.04 -1.06
N ARG A 138 -27.54 0.00 -0.82
CA ARG A 138 -28.54 0.42 -1.80
C ARG A 138 -28.36 1.87 -2.29
N ARG A 139 -27.65 2.72 -1.54
CA ARG A 139 -27.36 4.10 -1.97
C ARG A 139 -26.29 4.16 -3.06
N PHE A 140 -25.41 3.17 -3.15
CA PHE A 140 -24.26 3.17 -4.05
C PHE A 140 -24.62 2.55 -5.40
N ARG A 141 -24.35 3.29 -6.47
CA ARG A 141 -24.44 2.81 -7.86
C ARG A 141 -23.12 2.17 -8.27
N THR A 142 -23.14 1.37 -9.34
CA THR A 142 -21.93 0.78 -9.94
C THR A 142 -20.78 1.78 -10.11
N GLN A 143 -21.05 2.99 -10.61
CA GLN A 143 -20.02 4.00 -10.80
C GLN A 143 -19.46 4.54 -9.46
N ASP A 144 -20.26 4.59 -8.40
CA ASP A 144 -19.77 4.97 -7.06
C ASP A 144 -18.78 3.92 -6.54
N LEU A 145 -19.10 2.64 -6.72
CA LEU A 145 -18.25 1.52 -6.30
C LEU A 145 -16.95 1.48 -7.10
N ARG A 146 -17.02 1.70 -8.42
CA ARG A 146 -15.84 1.78 -9.28
C ARG A 146 -14.96 2.96 -8.90
N ASP A 147 -15.55 4.14 -8.70
CA ASP A 147 -14.80 5.31 -8.27
C ASP A 147 -14.11 5.05 -6.91
N LEU A 148 -14.77 4.34 -6.00
CA LEU A 148 -14.19 3.93 -4.71
C LEU A 148 -13.01 2.96 -4.89
N GLN A 149 -13.15 1.92 -5.74
CA GLN A 149 -12.06 0.99 -6.04
C GLN A 149 -10.83 1.71 -6.59
N VAL A 150 -11.04 2.65 -7.52
CA VAL A 150 -9.94 3.44 -8.10
C VAL A 150 -9.31 4.34 -7.06
N TRP A 151 -10.11 5.13 -6.34
CA TRP A 151 -9.58 6.10 -5.39
C TRP A 151 -8.80 5.44 -4.26
N PHE A 152 -9.33 4.36 -3.67
CA PHE A 152 -8.62 3.62 -2.63
C PHE A 152 -7.20 3.25 -3.07
N ASN A 153 -7.05 2.62 -4.23
CA ASN A 153 -5.73 2.19 -4.70
C ASN A 153 -4.85 3.37 -5.16
N LEU A 154 -5.44 4.38 -5.81
CA LEU A 154 -4.70 5.54 -6.33
C LEU A 154 -4.07 6.36 -5.20
N VAL A 155 -4.79 6.60 -4.09
CA VAL A 155 -4.27 7.45 -3.01
C VAL A 155 -3.07 6.85 -2.28
N TRP A 156 -2.95 5.52 -2.32
CA TRP A 156 -1.84 4.76 -1.74
C TRP A 156 -0.58 4.77 -2.61
N ILE A 157 -0.64 5.20 -3.87
CA ILE A 157 0.57 5.50 -4.65
C ILE A 157 1.09 6.86 -4.20
N ASP A 158 2.37 6.96 -3.79
CA ASP A 158 2.93 8.22 -3.29
C ASP A 158 2.73 9.38 -4.29
N PRO A 159 2.35 10.61 -3.85
CA PRO A 159 2.15 11.74 -4.75
C PRO A 159 3.33 12.05 -5.67
N TRP A 160 4.58 11.77 -5.25
CA TRP A 160 5.75 11.94 -6.11
C TRP A 160 5.80 10.91 -7.24
N LEU A 161 5.40 9.67 -6.98
CA LEU A 161 5.28 8.64 -8.01
C LEU A 161 4.11 8.95 -8.96
N ARG A 162 2.96 9.36 -8.41
CA ARG A 162 1.82 9.82 -9.24
C ARG A 162 2.20 11.00 -10.12
N GLY A 163 3.00 11.93 -9.60
CA GLY A 163 3.47 13.11 -10.34
C GLY A 163 4.41 12.79 -11.50
N GLN A 164 5.10 11.65 -11.46
CA GLN A 164 6.00 11.18 -12.52
C GLN A 164 5.30 10.35 -13.60
N ASP A 165 4.17 9.72 -13.27
CA ASP A 165 3.39 8.95 -14.24
C ASP A 165 2.29 9.83 -14.84
N ALA A 166 2.41 10.13 -16.13
CA ALA A 166 1.46 10.99 -16.84
C ALA A 166 0.02 10.45 -16.82
N GLN A 167 -0.17 9.12 -16.82
CA GLN A 167 -1.49 8.50 -16.80
C GLN A 167 -2.10 8.56 -15.39
N LEU A 168 -1.34 8.25 -14.34
CA LEU A 168 -1.82 8.39 -12.95
C LEU A 168 -2.19 9.85 -12.63
N LYS A 169 -1.34 10.80 -13.06
CA LYS A 169 -1.62 12.23 -12.92
C LYS A 169 -2.90 12.65 -13.65
N ARG A 170 -3.13 12.11 -14.85
CA ARG A 170 -4.39 12.33 -15.61
C ARG A 170 -5.59 11.78 -14.84
N LEU A 171 -5.50 10.60 -14.24
CA LEU A 171 -6.58 10.01 -13.45
C LEU A 171 -6.87 10.84 -12.18
N GLU A 172 -5.84 11.25 -11.46
CA GLU A 172 -5.99 12.12 -10.28
C GLU A 172 -6.69 13.44 -10.65
N LYS A 173 -6.34 14.04 -11.80
CA LYS A 173 -7.01 15.24 -12.32
C LYS A 173 -8.45 14.98 -12.77
N LYS A 174 -8.73 13.83 -13.40
CA LYS A 174 -10.09 13.42 -13.83
C LYS A 174 -11.02 13.29 -12.61
N GLY A 175 -10.51 12.67 -11.56
CA GLY A 175 -11.07 12.68 -10.21
C GLY A 175 -12.39 11.90 -9.98
N SER A 176 -13.12 11.50 -11.03
CA SER A 176 -14.36 10.72 -10.92
C SER A 176 -14.72 10.07 -12.25
N GLN A 177 -15.78 9.26 -12.27
CA GLN A 177 -16.29 8.61 -13.49
C GLN A 177 -15.22 7.74 -14.16
N PHE A 178 -14.46 7.01 -13.35
CA PHE A 178 -13.39 6.15 -13.85
C PHE A 178 -13.95 4.97 -14.66
N SER A 179 -13.17 4.47 -15.61
CA SER A 179 -13.49 3.24 -16.34
C SER A 179 -12.82 2.01 -15.69
N GLU A 180 -13.24 0.81 -16.11
CA GLU A 180 -12.60 -0.44 -15.64
C GLU A 180 -11.15 -0.55 -16.13
N GLU A 181 -10.84 -0.01 -17.30
CA GLU A 181 -9.48 0.05 -17.86
C GLU A 181 -8.60 1.00 -17.05
N GLU A 182 -9.14 2.15 -16.62
CA GLU A 182 -8.43 3.09 -15.76
C GLU A 182 -8.20 2.49 -14.36
N LYS A 183 -9.15 1.70 -13.84
CA LYS A 183 -8.96 0.91 -12.62
C LYS A 183 -7.83 -0.11 -12.79
N ALA A 184 -7.87 -0.90 -13.86
CA ALA A 184 -6.82 -1.89 -14.15
C ALA A 184 -5.44 -1.24 -14.27
N LEU A 185 -5.35 -0.05 -14.88
CA LEU A 185 -4.10 0.71 -14.98
C LEU A 185 -3.53 1.06 -13.59
N VAL A 186 -4.35 1.57 -12.66
CA VAL A 186 -3.88 1.90 -11.29
C VAL A 186 -3.33 0.66 -10.59
N LEU A 187 -4.05 -0.47 -10.68
CA LEU A 187 -3.62 -1.73 -10.07
C LEU A 187 -2.32 -2.27 -10.70
N ALA A 188 -2.19 -2.17 -12.03
CA ALA A 188 -0.97 -2.54 -12.73
C ALA A 188 0.23 -1.70 -12.26
N ARG A 189 0.06 -0.37 -12.13
CA ARG A 189 1.11 0.52 -11.62
C ARG A 189 1.53 0.19 -10.20
N GLN A 190 0.61 -0.23 -9.34
CA GLN A 190 0.98 -0.67 -7.99
C GLN A 190 1.91 -1.90 -8.01
N LEU A 191 1.63 -2.89 -8.86
CA LEU A 191 2.46 -4.08 -9.00
C LEU A 191 3.82 -3.76 -9.65
N GLU A 192 3.85 -2.88 -10.65
CA GLU A 192 5.09 -2.41 -11.26
C GLU A 192 5.99 -1.66 -10.27
N ILE A 193 5.41 -0.82 -9.40
CA ILE A 193 6.16 -0.15 -8.33
C ILE A 193 6.64 -1.17 -7.29
N THR A 194 5.80 -2.13 -6.92
CA THR A 194 6.16 -3.21 -5.98
C THR A 194 7.38 -3.99 -6.49
N ALA A 195 7.42 -4.30 -7.79
CA ALA A 195 8.54 -4.98 -8.44
C ALA A 195 9.87 -4.20 -8.35
N ARG A 196 9.83 -2.89 -8.12
CA ARG A 196 11.02 -2.03 -8.05
C ARG A 196 11.57 -1.86 -6.64
N VAL A 197 10.84 -2.27 -5.59
CA VAL A 197 11.26 -2.09 -4.19
C VAL A 197 12.62 -2.74 -3.95
N ILE A 198 12.71 -4.07 -4.06
CA ILE A 198 13.94 -4.83 -3.76
C ILE A 198 15.12 -4.38 -4.65
N PRO A 199 14.97 -4.22 -5.98
CA PRO A 199 16.03 -3.69 -6.83
C PRO A 199 16.53 -2.31 -6.40
N ALA A 200 15.64 -1.39 -5.99
CA ALA A 200 16.04 -0.04 -5.59
C ALA A 200 16.91 -0.01 -4.33
N TYR A 201 16.59 -0.85 -3.33
CA TYR A 201 17.44 -1.05 -2.16
C TYR A 201 18.79 -1.64 -2.53
N ARG A 202 18.82 -2.65 -3.40
CA ARG A 202 20.05 -3.29 -3.87
C ARG A 202 20.96 -2.29 -4.58
N GLU A 203 20.41 -1.51 -5.52
CA GLU A 203 21.13 -0.44 -6.21
C GLU A 203 21.65 0.63 -5.24
N ALA A 204 20.91 0.93 -4.17
CA ALA A 204 21.28 1.93 -3.18
C ALA A 204 22.41 1.48 -2.27
N ALA A 205 22.39 0.21 -1.86
CA ALA A 205 23.48 -0.38 -1.12
C ALA A 205 24.74 -0.51 -1.99
N ALA A 206 24.60 -0.95 -3.25
CA ALA A 206 25.73 -1.13 -4.17
C ALA A 206 26.48 0.18 -4.47
N ARG A 207 25.77 1.32 -4.49
CA ARG A 207 26.39 2.65 -4.67
C ARG A 207 26.90 3.28 -3.36
N GLY A 208 26.83 2.55 -2.24
CA GLY A 208 27.30 3.00 -0.93
C GLY A 208 26.42 4.08 -0.27
N GLN A 209 25.22 4.34 -0.78
CA GLN A 209 24.38 5.43 -0.28
C GLN A 209 23.53 5.01 0.93
N ILE A 210 23.24 3.72 1.06
CA ILE A 210 22.53 3.20 2.23
C ILE A 210 23.30 2.04 2.86
N GLU A 211 23.12 1.91 4.17
CA GLU A 211 23.46 0.71 4.92
C GLU A 211 22.20 -0.15 5.10
N LEU A 212 22.35 -1.46 4.93
CA LEU A 212 21.27 -2.42 5.12
C LEU A 212 21.53 -3.25 6.39
N THR A 213 20.52 -3.29 7.25
CA THR A 213 20.48 -4.20 8.41
C THR A 213 19.26 -5.11 8.29
N THR A 214 19.20 -6.14 9.12
CA THR A 214 18.05 -7.05 9.16
C THR A 214 17.65 -7.36 10.60
N SER A 215 16.50 -8.03 10.73
CA SER A 215 15.90 -8.46 12.00
C SER A 215 15.59 -9.96 11.91
N PRO A 216 15.26 -10.65 13.01
CA PRO A 216 14.89 -12.05 12.92
C PRO A 216 13.66 -12.25 12.02
N TYR A 217 13.58 -13.41 11.38
CA TYR A 217 12.79 -13.64 10.17
C TYR A 217 11.34 -13.13 10.23
N TYR A 218 10.58 -13.55 11.25
CA TYR A 218 9.17 -13.15 11.45
C TYR A 218 9.00 -12.00 12.46
N HIS A 219 10.09 -11.30 12.81
CA HIS A 219 10.09 -10.25 13.82
C HIS A 219 9.44 -10.67 15.17
N PRO A 220 9.81 -11.83 15.74
CA PRO A 220 9.26 -12.27 17.02
C PRO A 220 9.73 -11.37 18.16
N ILE A 221 8.97 -11.38 19.25
CA ILE A 221 9.41 -10.84 20.54
C ILE A 221 10.42 -11.83 21.12
N LEU A 222 11.68 -11.75 20.69
CA LEU A 222 12.75 -12.71 21.06
C LEU A 222 12.84 -13.01 22.56
N PRO A 223 12.69 -12.04 23.49
CA PRO A 223 12.73 -12.34 24.92
C PRO A 223 11.67 -13.33 25.42
N LEU A 224 10.60 -13.57 24.67
CA LEU A 224 9.58 -14.58 24.99
C LEU A 224 9.90 -15.97 24.44
N LEU A 225 10.85 -16.08 23.51
CA LEU A 225 11.23 -17.33 22.84
C LEU A 225 12.56 -17.88 23.34
N CYS A 226 13.48 -17.02 23.75
CA CYS A 226 14.79 -17.41 24.22
C CYS A 226 14.78 -17.65 25.73
N ASP A 227 15.26 -18.81 26.17
CA ASP A 227 15.63 -19.02 27.57
C ASP A 227 16.96 -18.31 27.84
N THR A 228 16.97 -17.37 28.78
CA THR A 228 18.16 -16.61 29.20
C THR A 228 18.90 -17.27 30.36
N ARG A 229 18.51 -18.48 30.79
CA ARG A 229 19.10 -19.23 31.92
C ARG A 229 20.01 -20.39 31.50
N SER A 230 20.65 -20.28 30.33
CA SER A 230 21.74 -21.18 29.93
C SER A 230 23.06 -20.82 30.60
#